data_AF-A0A920AHS1-F1
#
_entry.id   AF-A0A920AHS1-F1
#
_cell.length_a   1.000
_cell.length_b   1.000
_cell.length_c   1.000
_cell.angle_alpha   90.00
_cell.angle_beta   90.00
_cell.angle_gamma   90.00
#
_symmetry.space_group_name_H-M   'P 1'
#
loop_
_entity.id
_entity.type
_entity.pdbx_description
1 polymer ?
#
loop_
_entity_poly.entity_id
_entity_poly.type
_entity_poly.pdbx_seq_one_letter_code
_entity_poly.pdbx_strand_id
1 'polypeptide(L)'
;METFKDEIKNLKAITRVIAALVLANFVIIAVVVGPDSVGFDPTYGPITAILNFVIAFLTTGVLMGIYVVFDVKQTFDLSHMHNVLFVSVTVQMLFALGSVFNYYSVFDTVLDPDTVGAISGSFTNTVFFFYGMYVYLLVRTDKRRGNQLSNRTQTVGIIFAVIIIPVQALTLFGIIPAAAFAGLFVLGGVILYPLFILGVGDAIGNYSVE
;
A
#
# COMPACT_ATOMS: atom_id res chain seq x y z
N MET A 1 -20.35 -5.52 19.93
CA MET A 1 -20.20 -6.73 19.09
C MET A 1 -20.94 -6.59 17.77
N GLU A 2 -22.14 -6.01 17.73
CA GLU A 2 -22.84 -5.68 16.47
C GLU A 2 -22.11 -4.61 15.64
N THR A 3 -21.65 -3.52 16.26
CA THR A 3 -20.88 -2.45 15.57
C THR A 3 -19.65 -2.99 14.83
N PHE A 4 -18.93 -3.93 15.46
CA PHE A 4 -17.75 -4.57 14.86
C PHE A 4 -18.11 -5.47 13.66
N LYS A 5 -19.27 -6.14 13.68
CA LYS A 5 -19.75 -6.96 12.55
C LYS A 5 -20.13 -6.11 11.35
N ASP A 6 -20.73 -4.94 11.57
CA ASP A 6 -21.04 -3.99 10.50
C ASP A 6 -19.76 -3.33 9.95
N GLU A 7 -18.80 -3.01 10.82
CA GLU A 7 -17.47 -2.52 10.44
C GLU A 7 -16.68 -3.56 9.61
N ILE A 8 -16.76 -4.86 9.93
CA ILE A 8 -16.13 -5.94 9.15
C ILE A 8 -16.62 -5.97 7.70
N LYS A 9 -17.94 -5.86 7.48
CA LYS A 9 -18.50 -5.82 6.11
C LYS A 9 -18.02 -4.59 5.35
N ASN A 10 -17.92 -3.45 6.03
CA ASN A 10 -17.39 -2.23 5.46
C ASN A 10 -15.90 -2.37 5.10
N LEU A 11 -15.09 -3.07 5.91
CA LEU A 11 -13.68 -3.31 5.62
C LEU A 11 -13.46 -4.14 4.35
N LYS A 12 -14.32 -5.13 4.08
CA LYS A 12 -14.29 -5.87 2.80
C LYS A 12 -14.61 -4.99 1.59
N ALA A 13 -15.54 -4.04 1.73
CA ALA A 13 -15.80 -3.08 0.67
C ALA A 13 -14.61 -2.12 0.48
N ILE A 14 -13.99 -1.71 1.58
CA ILE A 14 -12.81 -0.83 1.58
C ILE A 14 -11.64 -1.46 0.80
N THR A 15 -11.35 -2.75 0.96
CA THR A 15 -10.26 -3.39 0.19
C THR A 15 -10.50 -3.35 -1.33
N ARG A 16 -11.76 -3.44 -1.76
CA ARG A 16 -12.14 -3.32 -3.18
C ARG A 16 -11.97 -1.90 -3.69
N VAL A 17 -12.33 -0.91 -2.87
CA VAL A 17 -12.10 0.51 -3.16
C VAL A 17 -10.60 0.77 -3.31
N ILE A 18 -9.77 0.30 -2.38
CA ILE A 18 -8.30 0.43 -2.47
C ILE A 18 -7.79 -0.16 -3.79
N ALA A 19 -8.17 -1.39 -4.12
CA ALA A 19 -7.76 -2.03 -5.37
C ALA A 19 -8.15 -1.21 -6.62
N ALA A 20 -9.37 -0.68 -6.65
CA ALA A 20 -9.83 0.17 -7.75
C ALA A 20 -9.07 1.50 -7.82
N LEU A 21 -8.83 2.16 -6.69
CA LEU A 21 -8.08 3.42 -6.63
C LEU A 21 -6.62 3.24 -7.05
N VAL A 22 -5.97 2.14 -6.67
CA VAL A 22 -4.60 1.81 -7.11
C VAL A 22 -4.55 1.68 -8.63
N LEU A 23 -5.50 0.96 -9.23
CA LEU A 23 -5.59 0.81 -10.68
C LEU A 23 -5.87 2.15 -11.37
N ALA A 24 -6.82 2.93 -10.85
CA ALA A 24 -7.14 4.25 -11.41
C ALA A 24 -5.94 5.20 -11.35
N ASN A 25 -5.23 5.24 -10.21
CA ASN A 25 -4.03 6.05 -10.05
C ASN A 25 -2.92 5.63 -11.02
N PHE A 26 -2.72 4.33 -11.21
CA PHE A 26 -1.78 3.82 -12.20
C PHE A 26 -2.15 4.23 -13.64
N VAL A 27 -3.42 4.15 -14.03
CA VAL A 27 -3.87 4.58 -15.36
C VAL A 27 -3.60 6.06 -15.59
N ILE A 28 -3.85 6.91 -14.59
CA ILE A 28 -3.55 8.34 -14.69
C ILE A 28 -2.05 8.56 -14.91
N ILE A 29 -1.21 7.95 -14.07
CA ILE A 29 0.25 8.17 -14.14
C ILE A 29 0.83 7.59 -15.44
N ALA A 30 0.51 6.33 -15.77
CA ALA A 30 1.17 5.61 -16.86
C ALA A 30 0.59 5.91 -18.24
N VAL A 31 -0.71 6.22 -18.35
CA VAL A 31 -1.40 6.39 -19.65
C VAL A 31 -1.73 7.83 -19.94
N VAL A 32 -2.25 8.58 -18.95
CA VAL A 32 -2.74 9.94 -19.16
C VAL A 32 -1.59 10.96 -19.09
N VAL A 33 -0.80 10.90 -18.02
CA VAL A 33 0.38 11.76 -17.83
C VAL A 33 1.56 11.26 -18.66
N GLY A 34 1.73 9.94 -18.72
CA GLY A 34 2.78 9.28 -19.50
C GLY A 34 4.08 9.11 -18.69
N PRO A 35 4.84 8.03 -18.96
CA PRO A 35 6.00 7.66 -18.16
C PRO A 35 7.20 8.62 -18.29
N ASP A 36 7.23 9.42 -19.35
CA ASP A 36 8.30 10.37 -19.65
C ASP A 36 8.02 11.78 -19.08
N SER A 37 6.85 11.98 -18.46
CA SER A 37 6.51 13.25 -17.81
C SER A 37 7.35 13.42 -16.54
N VAL A 38 7.96 14.59 -16.39
CA VAL A 38 8.82 14.93 -15.25
C VAL A 38 8.27 16.18 -14.57
N GLY A 39 8.25 16.17 -13.25
CA GLY A 39 7.76 17.28 -12.43
C GLY A 39 6.27 17.17 -12.10
N PHE A 40 5.77 18.18 -11.40
CA PHE A 40 4.41 18.27 -10.89
C PHE A 40 3.47 18.68 -12.02
N ASP A 41 2.48 17.83 -12.31
CA ASP A 41 1.39 18.13 -13.24
C ASP A 41 0.29 18.92 -12.51
N PRO A 42 0.01 20.19 -12.87
CA PRO A 42 -1.01 20.98 -12.20
C PRO A 42 -2.45 20.46 -12.39
N THR A 43 -2.69 19.65 -13.42
CA THR A 43 -4.01 19.09 -13.75
C THR A 43 -4.24 17.77 -13.02
N TYR A 44 -3.28 16.84 -13.12
CA TYR A 44 -3.42 15.47 -12.60
C TYR A 44 -2.69 15.23 -11.27
N GLY A 45 -1.74 16.10 -10.89
CA GLY A 45 -1.02 16.06 -9.61
C GLY A 45 -1.97 16.12 -8.39
N PRO A 46 -2.93 17.06 -8.33
CA PRO A 46 -3.91 17.11 -7.25
C PRO A 46 -4.78 15.84 -7.16
N ILE A 47 -5.17 15.29 -8.31
CA ILE A 47 -6.00 14.08 -8.38
C ILE A 47 -5.23 12.88 -7.83
N THR A 48 -4.02 12.64 -8.34
CA THR A 48 -3.18 11.51 -7.91
C THR A 48 -2.78 11.62 -6.43
N ALA A 49 -2.50 12.82 -5.93
CA ALA A 49 -2.24 13.09 -4.52
C ALA A 49 -3.42 12.71 -3.62
N ILE A 50 -4.64 13.12 -3.97
CA ILE A 50 -5.87 12.77 -3.24
C ILE A 50 -6.11 11.26 -3.28
N LEU A 51 -5.94 10.63 -4.45
CA LEU A 51 -6.08 9.17 -4.58
C LEU A 51 -5.10 8.45 -3.65
N ASN A 52 -3.82 8.84 -3.65
CA ASN A 52 -2.80 8.27 -2.76
C ASN A 52 -3.13 8.50 -1.27
N PHE A 53 -3.63 9.68 -0.91
CA PHE A 53 -4.08 9.97 0.45
C PHE A 53 -5.22 9.03 0.87
N VAL A 54 -6.25 8.89 0.04
CA VAL A 54 -7.40 8.01 0.32
C VAL A 54 -6.97 6.55 0.39
N ILE A 55 -6.09 6.09 -0.52
CA ILE A 55 -5.53 4.73 -0.48
C ILE A 55 -4.81 4.49 0.85
N ALA A 56 -3.93 5.40 1.27
CA ALA A 56 -3.19 5.26 2.52
C ALA A 56 -4.13 5.27 3.73
N PHE A 57 -5.08 6.20 3.78
CA PHE A 57 -6.09 6.28 4.83
C PHE A 57 -6.88 4.96 4.96
N LEU A 58 -7.47 4.50 3.84
CA LEU A 58 -8.24 3.26 3.81
C LEU A 58 -7.39 2.04 4.18
N THR A 59 -6.10 2.04 3.80
CA THR A 59 -5.19 0.94 4.14
C THR A 59 -4.92 0.87 5.65
N THR A 60 -4.86 2.00 6.36
CA THR A 60 -4.78 1.96 7.84
C THR A 60 -6.02 1.30 8.45
N GLY A 61 -7.21 1.56 7.89
CA GLY A 61 -8.44 0.84 8.23
C GLY A 61 -8.35 -0.67 8.03
N VAL A 62 -7.85 -1.11 6.87
CA VAL A 62 -7.65 -2.53 6.56
C VAL A 62 -6.63 -3.17 7.51
N LEU A 63 -5.55 -2.46 7.87
CA LEU A 63 -4.58 -2.95 8.84
C LEU A 63 -5.25 -3.22 10.20
N MET A 64 -6.11 -2.32 10.69
CA MET A 64 -6.88 -2.59 11.91
C MET A 64 -7.75 -3.85 11.80
N GLY A 65 -8.39 -4.07 10.64
CA GLY A 65 -9.12 -5.29 10.35
C GLY A 65 -8.24 -6.54 10.43
N ILE A 66 -7.06 -6.50 9.80
CA ILE A 66 -6.09 -7.59 9.85
C ILE A 66 -5.63 -7.87 11.29
N TYR A 67 -5.41 -6.80 12.07
CA TYR A 67 -4.94 -6.92 13.46
C TYR A 67 -5.87 -7.81 14.31
N VAL A 68 -7.18 -7.64 14.13
CA VAL A 68 -8.19 -8.42 14.84
C VAL A 68 -8.37 -9.80 14.22
N VAL A 69 -8.60 -9.87 12.91
CA VAL A 69 -8.98 -11.10 12.20
C VAL A 69 -7.87 -12.17 12.24
N PHE A 70 -6.61 -11.74 12.18
CA PHE A 70 -5.46 -12.64 12.20
C PHE A 70 -4.75 -12.73 13.55
N ASP A 71 -5.35 -12.22 14.63
CA ASP A 71 -4.80 -12.26 15.97
C ASP A 71 -3.33 -11.79 16.05
N VAL A 72 -3.03 -10.69 15.36
CA VAL A 72 -1.65 -10.21 15.12
C VAL A 72 -0.84 -10.08 16.41
N LYS A 73 -1.49 -9.65 17.50
CA LYS A 73 -0.89 -9.52 18.84
C LYS A 73 -0.22 -10.79 19.37
N GLN A 74 -0.64 -11.97 18.93
CA GLN A 74 -0.15 -13.23 19.44
C GLN A 74 1.19 -13.67 18.83
N THR A 75 1.72 -12.93 17.85
CA THR A 75 3.00 -13.24 17.20
C THR A 75 3.88 -12.00 17.24
N PHE A 76 5.02 -12.06 17.94
CA PHE A 76 5.90 -10.91 18.13
C PHE A 76 6.35 -10.28 16.81
N ASP A 77 6.90 -11.08 15.89
CA ASP A 77 7.41 -10.59 14.60
C ASP A 77 6.32 -9.88 13.77
N LEU A 78 5.13 -10.50 13.67
CA LEU A 78 4.01 -9.95 12.91
C LEU A 78 3.46 -8.69 13.58
N SER A 79 3.33 -8.68 14.91
CA SER A 79 2.86 -7.52 15.68
C SER A 79 3.80 -6.33 15.57
N HIS A 80 5.11 -6.57 15.70
CA HIS A 80 6.11 -5.52 15.54
C HIS A 80 6.08 -4.93 14.12
N MET A 81 6.11 -5.80 13.09
CA MET A 81 6.05 -5.36 11.70
C MET A 81 4.71 -4.67 11.36
N HIS A 82 3.61 -5.10 11.96
CA HIS A 82 2.31 -4.46 11.81
C HIS A 82 2.36 -2.99 12.26
N ASN A 83 2.90 -2.73 13.45
CA ASN A 83 3.01 -1.39 13.99
C ASN A 83 3.94 -0.50 13.14
N VAL A 84 5.08 -1.05 12.70
CA VAL A 84 6.00 -0.33 11.81
C VAL A 84 5.31 0.04 10.49
N LEU A 85 4.60 -0.92 9.87
CA LEU A 85 3.89 -0.66 8.62
C LEU A 85 2.76 0.35 8.82
N PHE A 86 1.99 0.24 9.89
CA PHE A 86 0.89 1.16 10.21
C PHE A 86 1.39 2.61 10.32
N VAL A 87 2.48 2.83 11.06
CA VAL A 87 3.11 4.15 11.18
C VAL A 87 3.64 4.63 9.84
N SER A 88 4.29 3.76 9.07
CA SER A 88 4.85 4.12 7.76
C SER A 88 3.78 4.55 6.75
N VAL A 89 2.63 3.86 6.74
CA VAL A 89 1.48 4.22 5.89
C VAL A 89 0.85 5.55 6.36
N THR A 90 0.82 5.80 7.67
CA THR A 90 0.34 7.07 8.22
C THR A 90 1.24 8.23 7.79
N VAL A 91 2.57 8.02 7.80
CA VAL A 91 3.53 9.01 7.28
C VAL A 91 3.33 9.21 5.77
N GLN A 92 3.21 8.14 5.00
CA GLN A 92 2.93 8.22 3.55
C GLN A 92 1.66 9.03 3.26
N MET A 93 0.60 8.84 4.05
CA MET A 93 -0.64 9.60 3.94
C MET A 93 -0.40 11.12 4.10
N LEU A 94 0.42 11.54 5.06
CA LEU A 94 0.75 12.96 5.25
C LEU A 94 1.51 13.53 4.04
N PHE A 95 2.46 12.78 3.50
CA PHE A 95 3.29 13.20 2.37
C PHE A 95 2.55 13.17 1.02
N ALA A 96 1.45 12.43 0.92
CA ALA A 96 0.66 12.31 -0.32
C ALA A 96 0.14 13.66 -0.82
N LEU A 97 -0.18 14.60 0.08
CA LEU A 97 -0.71 15.93 -0.26
C LEU A 97 0.39 17.03 -0.30
N GLY A 98 1.64 16.69 0.03
CA GLY A 98 2.70 17.68 0.27
C GLY A 98 3.01 18.56 -0.95
N SER A 99 3.17 17.96 -2.14
CA SER A 99 3.48 18.70 -3.37
C SER A 99 2.32 19.62 -3.80
N VAL A 100 1.08 19.20 -3.58
CA VAL A 100 -0.14 19.97 -3.91
C VAL A 100 -0.26 21.20 -3.01
N PHE A 101 -0.08 21.04 -1.70
CA PHE A 101 -0.12 22.19 -0.78
C PHE A 101 1.04 23.16 -1.03
N ASN A 102 2.19 22.65 -1.48
CA ASN A 102 3.29 23.51 -1.88
C ASN A 102 2.96 24.31 -3.16
N TYR A 103 2.43 23.64 -4.19
CA TYR A 103 2.08 24.28 -5.48
C TYR A 103 1.01 25.37 -5.32
N TYR A 104 -0.01 25.13 -4.50
CA TYR A 104 -1.08 26.10 -4.24
C TYR A 104 -0.84 26.94 -2.97
N SER A 105 0.39 26.99 -2.47
CA SER A 105 0.71 27.78 -1.28
C SER A 105 0.45 29.27 -1.55
N VAL A 106 -0.25 29.92 -0.63
CA VAL A 106 -0.41 31.39 -0.61
C VAL A 106 0.75 32.11 0.06
N PHE A 107 1.71 31.35 0.60
CA PHE A 107 2.92 31.82 1.23
C PHE A 107 4.13 31.47 0.37
N ASP A 108 5.18 32.29 0.44
CA ASP A 108 6.46 32.01 -0.22
C ASP A 108 7.04 30.69 0.29
N THR A 109 7.36 29.77 -0.62
CA THR A 109 7.98 28.48 -0.32
C THR A 109 9.44 28.48 -0.79
N VAL A 110 10.33 27.89 0.01
CA VAL A 110 11.75 27.69 -0.37
C VAL A 110 11.91 26.43 -1.22
N LEU A 111 11.12 25.39 -0.92
CA LEU A 111 11.09 24.16 -1.69
C LEU A 111 10.01 24.28 -2.75
N ASP A 112 10.35 23.94 -3.99
CA ASP A 112 9.39 23.84 -5.08
C ASP A 112 8.59 22.52 -5.01
N PRO A 113 7.44 22.44 -5.71
CA PRO A 113 6.57 21.26 -5.70
C PRO A 113 7.24 19.96 -6.19
N ASP A 114 8.20 20.06 -7.11
CA ASP A 114 8.91 18.90 -7.65
C ASP A 114 9.86 18.32 -6.61
N THR A 115 10.60 19.18 -5.93
CA THR A 115 11.47 18.80 -4.81
C THR A 115 10.68 18.14 -3.69
N VAL A 116 9.52 18.71 -3.30
CA VAL A 116 8.63 18.09 -2.30
C VAL A 116 8.10 16.74 -2.80
N GLY A 117 7.69 16.65 -4.06
CA GLY A 117 7.22 15.41 -4.68
C GLY A 117 8.28 14.31 -4.69
N ALA A 118 9.53 14.65 -5.00
CA ALA A 118 10.66 13.72 -4.99
C ALA A 118 10.94 13.18 -3.58
N ILE A 119 10.89 14.05 -2.56
CA ILE A 119 11.00 13.64 -1.15
C ILE A 119 9.87 12.67 -0.80
N SER A 120 8.61 13.01 -1.08
CA SER A 120 7.45 12.13 -0.83
C SER A 120 7.57 10.78 -1.53
N GLY A 121 8.03 10.77 -2.79
CA GLY A 121 8.24 9.55 -3.57
C GLY A 121 9.32 8.64 -3.00
N SER A 122 10.39 9.20 -2.43
CA SER A 122 11.51 8.43 -1.87
C SER A 122 11.09 7.47 -0.74
N PHE A 123 10.10 7.85 0.07
CA PHE A 123 9.57 7.02 1.15
C PHE A 123 8.76 5.82 0.64
N THR A 124 8.17 5.92 -0.56
CA THR A 124 7.28 4.88 -1.11
C THR A 124 8.02 3.56 -1.33
N ASN A 125 9.29 3.61 -1.75
CA ASN A 125 10.10 2.40 -1.95
C ASN A 125 10.37 1.67 -0.63
N THR A 126 10.69 2.41 0.43
CA THR A 126 10.86 1.87 1.78
C THR A 126 9.55 1.26 2.30
N VAL A 127 8.41 1.93 2.06
CA VAL A 127 7.09 1.42 2.43
C VAL A 127 6.78 0.11 1.70
N PHE A 128 7.14 -0.02 0.41
CA PHE A 128 6.99 -1.29 -0.30
C PHE A 128 7.83 -2.42 0.28
N PHE A 129 9.05 -2.13 0.71
CA PHE A 129 9.86 -3.12 1.42
C PHE A 129 9.15 -3.61 2.70
N PHE A 130 8.59 -2.68 3.48
CA PHE A 130 7.80 -3.01 4.66
C PHE A 130 6.53 -3.81 4.33
N TYR A 131 5.82 -3.48 3.26
CA TYR A 131 4.70 -4.29 2.78
C TYR A 131 5.13 -5.71 2.43
N GLY A 132 6.25 -5.89 1.73
CA GLY A 132 6.78 -7.21 1.38
C GLY A 132 7.04 -8.06 2.63
N MET A 133 7.74 -7.50 3.61
CA MET A 133 8.01 -8.20 4.87
C MET A 133 6.73 -8.51 5.65
N TYR A 134 5.82 -7.54 5.76
CA TYR A 134 4.55 -7.73 6.46
C TYR A 134 3.68 -8.82 5.82
N VAL A 135 3.52 -8.80 4.49
CA VAL A 135 2.74 -9.79 3.75
C VAL A 135 3.33 -11.20 3.94
N TYR A 136 4.65 -11.32 3.88
CA TYR A 136 5.33 -12.61 4.15
C TYR A 136 5.01 -13.14 5.56
N LEU A 137 5.16 -12.29 6.57
CA LEU A 137 4.90 -12.67 7.97
C LEU A 137 3.42 -12.99 8.20
N LEU A 138 2.51 -12.24 7.58
CA LEU A 138 1.07 -12.45 7.68
C LEU A 138 0.69 -13.82 7.09
N VAL A 139 1.09 -14.11 5.85
CA VAL A 139 0.80 -15.40 5.20
C VAL A 139 1.43 -16.57 5.96
N ARG A 140 2.67 -16.42 6.44
CA ARG A 140 3.35 -17.47 7.23
C ARG A 140 2.63 -17.76 8.54
N THR A 141 2.14 -16.73 9.22
CA THR A 141 1.46 -16.84 10.51
C THR A 141 0.05 -17.40 10.33
N ASP A 142 -0.68 -16.92 9.32
CA ASP A 142 -2.03 -17.40 8.97
C ASP A 142 -2.05 -18.92 8.76
N LYS A 143 -1.11 -19.45 7.95
CA LYS A 143 -0.95 -20.89 7.71
C LYS A 143 -0.77 -21.74 8.97
N ARG A 144 -0.30 -21.13 10.07
CA ARG A 144 -0.04 -21.83 11.33
C ARG A 144 -1.18 -21.72 12.35
N ARG A 145 -2.09 -20.75 12.19
CA ARG A 145 -2.97 -20.31 13.30
C ARG A 145 -4.44 -20.14 12.97
N GLY A 146 -4.84 -20.24 11.72
CA GLY A 146 -6.26 -20.15 11.38
C GLY A 146 -6.56 -20.43 9.92
N ASN A 147 -5.54 -20.28 9.06
CA ASN A 147 -5.61 -20.51 7.62
C ASN A 147 -6.85 -19.83 7.02
N GLN A 148 -7.08 -18.58 7.43
CA GLN A 148 -8.23 -17.78 7.03
C GLN A 148 -8.06 -17.22 5.62
N LEU A 149 -6.81 -17.03 5.16
CA LEU A 149 -6.56 -16.67 3.77
C LEU A 149 -6.77 -17.90 2.87
N SER A 150 -7.42 -17.68 1.72
CA SER A 150 -7.49 -18.72 0.69
C SER A 150 -6.10 -19.10 0.16
N ASN A 151 -5.94 -20.33 -0.32
CA ASN A 151 -4.69 -20.80 -0.96
C ASN A 151 -4.22 -19.87 -2.09
N ARG A 152 -5.16 -19.29 -2.84
CA ARG A 152 -4.86 -18.29 -3.89
C ARG A 152 -4.25 -17.03 -3.27
N THR A 153 -4.88 -16.47 -2.25
CA THR A 153 -4.41 -15.24 -1.58
C THR A 153 -3.04 -15.46 -0.95
N GLN A 154 -2.82 -16.60 -0.30
CA GLN A 154 -1.52 -16.97 0.27
C GLN A 154 -0.43 -17.07 -0.81
N THR A 155 -0.75 -17.68 -1.95
CA THR A 155 0.19 -17.80 -3.07
C THR A 155 0.54 -16.43 -3.64
N VAL A 156 -0.45 -15.58 -3.89
CA VAL A 156 -0.24 -14.20 -4.36
C VAL A 156 0.63 -13.42 -3.37
N GLY A 157 0.35 -13.51 -2.07
CA GLY A 157 1.12 -12.82 -1.03
C GLY A 157 2.57 -13.30 -0.95
N ILE A 158 2.82 -14.61 -1.09
CA ILE A 158 4.19 -15.15 -1.12
C ILE A 158 4.94 -14.67 -2.36
N ILE A 159 4.32 -14.73 -3.55
CA ILE A 159 4.93 -14.24 -4.79
C ILE A 159 5.25 -12.75 -4.66
N PHE A 160 4.30 -11.96 -4.16
CA PHE A 160 4.52 -10.54 -3.89
C PHE A 160 5.73 -10.31 -3.00
N ALA A 161 5.82 -10.99 -1.85
CA ALA A 161 6.92 -10.80 -0.92
C ALA A 161 8.28 -11.25 -1.48
N VAL A 162 8.32 -12.40 -2.17
CA VAL A 162 9.55 -12.95 -2.79
C VAL A 162 10.07 -12.05 -3.90
N ILE A 163 9.20 -11.27 -4.56
CA ILE A 163 9.63 -10.29 -5.56
C ILE A 163 10.01 -8.98 -4.89
N ILE A 164 9.13 -8.40 -4.06
CA ILE A 164 9.30 -7.05 -3.53
C ILE A 164 10.48 -6.95 -2.57
N ILE A 165 10.67 -7.92 -1.67
CA ILE A 165 11.76 -7.84 -0.67
C ILE A 165 13.14 -7.79 -1.37
N PRO A 166 13.50 -8.72 -2.28
CA PRO A 166 14.79 -8.64 -2.97
C PRO A 166 14.90 -7.44 -3.88
N VAL A 167 13.85 -7.07 -4.62
CA VAL A 167 13.89 -5.94 -5.55
C VAL A 167 14.17 -4.64 -4.80
N GLN A 168 13.48 -4.39 -3.69
CA GLN A 168 13.71 -3.20 -2.89
C GLN A 168 15.09 -3.24 -2.22
N ALA A 169 15.54 -4.40 -1.71
CA ALA A 169 16.88 -4.55 -1.15
C ALA A 169 17.99 -4.27 -2.19
N LEU A 170 17.84 -4.76 -3.42
CA LEU A 170 18.79 -4.52 -4.51
C LEU A 170 18.74 -3.06 -5.01
N THR A 171 17.57 -2.42 -4.93
CA THR A 171 17.41 -0.99 -5.28
C THR A 171 18.19 -0.10 -4.33
N LEU A 172 18.32 -0.47 -3.04
CA LEU A 172 19.18 0.27 -2.08
C LEU A 172 20.65 0.34 -2.50
N PHE A 173 21.11 -0.62 -3.30
CA PHE A 173 22.48 -0.67 -3.83
C PHE A 173 22.57 -0.19 -5.28
N GLY A 174 21.48 0.35 -5.86
CA GLY A 174 21.44 0.81 -7.25
C GLY A 174 21.60 -0.30 -8.30
N ILE A 175 21.32 -1.55 -7.95
CA ILE A 175 21.56 -2.72 -8.81
C ILE A 175 20.47 -2.90 -9.87
N ILE A 176 19.23 -2.49 -9.57
CA ILE A 176 18.08 -2.70 -10.46
C ILE A 176 18.02 -1.58 -11.51
N PRO A 177 18.09 -1.88 -12.82
CA PRO A 177 17.91 -0.89 -13.87
C PRO A 177 16.49 -0.31 -13.88
N ALA A 178 16.34 0.95 -14.29
CA ALA A 178 15.05 1.64 -14.31
C ALA A 178 13.95 0.89 -15.09
N ALA A 179 14.27 0.34 -16.27
CA ALA A 179 13.32 -0.41 -17.08
C ALA A 179 12.80 -1.69 -16.38
N ALA A 180 13.69 -2.39 -15.66
CA ALA A 180 13.30 -3.56 -14.88
C ALA A 180 12.45 -3.14 -13.66
N PHE A 181 12.82 -2.03 -13.00
CA PHE A 181 12.08 -1.49 -11.87
C PHE A 181 10.63 -1.14 -12.25
N ALA A 182 10.42 -0.49 -13.41
CA ALA A 182 9.09 -0.14 -13.88
C ALA A 182 8.20 -1.39 -14.06
N GLY A 183 8.71 -2.45 -14.71
CA GLY A 183 7.96 -3.70 -14.87
C GLY A 183 7.65 -4.37 -13.54
N LEU A 184 8.59 -4.36 -12.60
CA LEU A 184 8.42 -4.91 -11.25
C LEU A 184 7.43 -4.11 -10.41
N PHE A 185 7.39 -2.78 -10.58
CA PHE A 185 6.40 -1.92 -9.94
C PHE A 185 4.99 -2.24 -10.43
N VAL A 186 4.80 -2.44 -11.73
CA VAL A 186 3.49 -2.86 -12.28
C VAL A 186 3.09 -4.22 -11.72
N LEU A 187 3.99 -5.20 -11.77
CA LEU A 187 3.67 -6.54 -11.27
C LEU A 187 3.36 -6.52 -9.76
N GLY A 188 4.22 -5.90 -8.96
CA GLY A 188 4.08 -5.86 -7.52
C GLY A 188 2.95 -4.94 -7.04
N GLY A 189 3.05 -3.66 -7.37
CA GLY A 189 2.15 -2.62 -6.86
C GLY A 189 0.79 -2.56 -7.54
N VAL A 190 0.71 -2.84 -8.85
CA VAL A 190 -0.52 -2.66 -9.63
C VAL A 190 -1.31 -3.97 -9.78
N ILE A 191 -0.64 -5.11 -9.81
CA ILE A 191 -1.29 -6.42 -10.01
C ILE A 191 -1.36 -7.21 -8.70
N LEU A 192 -0.21 -7.56 -8.13
CA LEU A 192 -0.14 -8.47 -6.99
C LEU A 192 -0.71 -7.86 -5.71
N TYR A 193 -0.43 -6.59 -5.41
CA TYR A 193 -0.95 -5.92 -4.23
C TYR A 193 -2.49 -5.81 -4.23
N PRO A 194 -3.16 -5.35 -5.31
CA PRO A 194 -4.61 -5.36 -5.39
C PRO A 194 -5.22 -6.75 -5.26
N LEU A 195 -4.63 -7.76 -5.91
CA LEU A 195 -5.10 -9.15 -5.77
C LEU A 195 -4.97 -9.66 -4.34
N PHE A 196 -3.88 -9.33 -3.65
CA PHE A 196 -3.67 -9.71 -2.27
C PHE A 196 -4.68 -9.03 -1.34
N ILE A 197 -4.86 -7.71 -1.45
CA ILE A 197 -5.75 -6.97 -0.53
C ILE A 197 -7.22 -7.34 -0.72
N LEU A 198 -7.64 -7.67 -1.95
CA LEU A 198 -8.95 -8.24 -2.21
C LEU A 198 -9.16 -9.56 -1.46
N GLY A 199 -8.17 -10.46 -1.54
CA GLY A 199 -8.21 -11.74 -0.82
C GLY A 199 -8.18 -11.60 0.70
N VAL A 200 -7.48 -10.60 1.23
CA VAL A 200 -7.52 -10.23 2.65
C VAL A 200 -8.91 -9.73 3.02
N GLY A 201 -9.53 -8.88 2.20
CA GLY A 201 -10.89 -8.39 2.41
C GLY A 201 -11.93 -9.51 2.41
N ASP A 202 -11.74 -10.54 1.59
CA ASP A 202 -12.59 -11.73 1.63
C ASP A 202 -12.43 -12.50 2.94
N ALA A 203 -11.21 -12.68 3.44
CA ALA A 203 -10.98 -13.31 4.74
C ALA A 203 -11.61 -12.51 5.89
N ILE A 204 -11.42 -11.19 5.90
CA ILE A 204 -12.04 -10.29 6.88
C ILE A 204 -13.56 -10.39 6.83
N GLY A 205 -14.17 -10.26 5.65
CA GLY A 205 -15.62 -10.26 5.52
C GLY A 205 -16.29 -11.62 5.81
N ASN A 206 -15.53 -12.71 5.77
CA ASN A 206 -16.00 -14.05 6.12
C ASN A 206 -15.72 -14.41 7.59
N TYR A 207 -15.04 -13.54 8.34
CA TYR A 207 -14.70 -13.79 9.74
C TYR A 207 -15.97 -13.75 10.61
N SER A 208 -16.27 -14.87 11.27
CA SER A 208 -17.31 -14.96 12.28
C SER A 208 -16.73 -14.79 13.67
N VAL A 209 -17.16 -13.75 14.38
CA VAL A 209 -16.93 -13.64 15.82
C VAL A 209 -17.82 -14.66 16.51
N GLU A 210 -17.22 -15.73 17.04
CA GLU A 210 -17.85 -16.59 18.05
C GLU A 210 -18.04 -15.81 19.36
#